data_AF-A0A965PNY4-F1
#
_entry.id   AF-A0A965PNY4-F1
#
_cell.length_a   1.000
_cell.length_b   1.000
_cell.length_c   1.000
_cell.angle_alpha   90.00
_cell.angle_beta   90.00
_cell.angle_gamma   90.00
#
_symmetry.space_group_name_H-M   'P 1'
#
loop_
_entity.id
_entity.type
_entity.pdbx_description
1 polymer ?
#
loop_
_entity_poly.entity_id
_entity_poly.type
_entity_poly.pdbx_seq_one_letter_code
_entity_poly.pdbx_strand_id
1 'polypeptide(L)'
;MKEKEKFPHLTQKKISELLPASYNPRKISSDALGRLTKSLHELGNLQPITWNAKTNRIVGGHQRLKCYVAMGVEVVDVWAVWLEENQEKAANIALNKLSGEFELPALKDLLEDLDTGEIDLDITGFGAEELAELMEQTAPEEDGKKEEGEKCQACGRPL
;
A
#
# COMPACT_ATOMS: atom_id res chain seq x y z
N MET A 1 4.71 -24.70 9.12
CA MET A 1 4.38 -24.36 10.53
C MET A 1 5.61 -23.99 11.35
N LYS A 2 6.71 -24.77 11.36
CA LYS A 2 7.92 -24.48 12.17
C LYS A 2 8.62 -23.13 11.92
N GLU A 3 8.44 -22.51 10.75
CA GLU A 3 9.04 -21.21 10.45
C GLU A 3 8.23 -20.04 11.03
N LYS A 4 6.88 -20.15 11.04
CA LYS A 4 5.99 -19.08 11.52
C LYS A 4 6.17 -18.79 13.01
N GLU A 5 6.53 -19.80 13.81
CA GLU A 5 6.78 -19.69 15.25
C GLU A 5 7.98 -18.81 15.61
N LYS A 6 8.86 -18.52 14.64
CA LYS A 6 9.99 -17.60 14.83
C LYS A 6 9.59 -16.14 14.68
N PHE A 7 8.35 -15.83 14.30
CA PHE A 7 7.90 -14.48 14.00
C PHE A 7 6.75 -14.06 14.94
N PRO A 8 6.65 -12.76 15.26
CA PRO A 8 7.51 -11.68 14.79
C PRO A 8 8.76 -11.47 15.66
N HIS A 9 9.85 -10.96 15.08
CA HIS A 9 11.08 -10.62 15.81
C HIS A 9 11.86 -9.48 15.12
N LEU A 10 12.76 -8.84 15.87
CA LEU A 10 13.70 -7.86 15.33
C LEU A 10 14.94 -8.56 14.76
N THR A 11 15.36 -8.18 13.56
CA THR A 11 16.58 -8.70 12.91
C THR A 11 17.22 -7.64 12.01
N GLN A 12 18.46 -7.87 11.57
CA GLN A 12 19.18 -6.97 10.67
C GLN A 12 19.12 -7.44 9.22
N LYS A 13 18.91 -6.51 8.30
CA LYS A 13 18.91 -6.76 6.86
C LYS A 13 19.74 -5.73 6.12
N LYS A 14 20.42 -6.17 5.07
CA LYS A 14 21.02 -5.26 4.11
C LYS A 14 19.92 -4.55 3.34
N ILE A 15 20.08 -3.25 3.11
CA ILE A 15 19.13 -2.47 2.30
C ILE A 15 18.98 -3.05 0.90
N SER A 16 20.07 -3.55 0.31
CA SER A 16 20.08 -4.20 -0.99
C SER A 16 19.23 -5.48 -1.08
N GLU A 17 18.88 -6.08 0.06
CA GLU A 17 18.08 -7.31 0.12
C GLU A 17 16.58 -7.04 0.33
N LEU A 18 16.20 -5.80 0.67
CA LEU A 18 14.83 -5.43 0.96
C LEU A 18 14.09 -5.09 -0.34
N LEU A 19 13.03 -5.84 -0.65
CA LEU A 19 12.21 -5.62 -1.82
C LEU A 19 11.02 -4.71 -1.49
N PRO A 20 10.89 -3.51 -2.05
CA PRO A 20 9.70 -2.70 -1.89
C PRO A 20 8.47 -3.40 -2.48
N ALA A 21 7.33 -3.37 -1.77
CA ALA A 21 6.07 -3.80 -2.36
C ALA A 21 5.63 -2.87 -3.50
N SER A 22 5.43 -3.43 -4.70
CA SER A 22 5.00 -2.68 -5.89
C SER A 22 3.59 -2.12 -5.78
N TYR A 23 2.74 -2.77 -5.00
CA TYR A 23 1.34 -2.39 -4.76
C TYR A 23 1.17 -1.35 -3.64
N ASN A 24 2.25 -0.87 -3.00
CA ASN A 24 2.13 0.06 -1.87
C ASN A 24 1.57 1.43 -2.33
N PRO A 25 0.34 1.82 -1.94
CA PRO A 25 -0.38 2.95 -2.52
C PRO A 25 0.05 4.33 -1.98
N ARG A 26 1.04 4.38 -1.08
CA ARG A 26 1.39 5.60 -0.35
C ARG A 26 2.34 6.52 -1.12
N LYS A 27 1.95 7.79 -1.28
CA LYS A 27 2.85 8.89 -1.70
C LYS A 27 3.44 9.66 -0.52
N ILE A 28 4.50 10.42 -0.80
CA ILE A 28 5.11 11.36 0.14
C ILE A 28 5.67 12.55 -0.65
N SER A 29 5.53 13.76 -0.14
CA SER A 29 6.16 14.95 -0.71
C SER A 29 7.66 14.99 -0.41
N SER A 30 8.43 15.74 -1.20
CA SER A 30 9.87 15.97 -0.96
C SER A 30 10.15 16.53 0.43
N ASP A 31 9.35 17.50 0.86
CA ASP A 31 9.50 18.18 2.14
C ASP A 31 9.26 17.24 3.32
N ALA A 32 8.22 16.40 3.24
CA ALA A 32 7.93 15.39 4.25
C ALA A 32 9.04 14.32 4.32
N LEU A 33 9.58 13.91 3.17
CA LEU A 33 10.72 13.00 3.11
C LEU A 33 11.98 13.61 3.74
N GLY A 34 12.24 14.90 3.51
CA GLY A 34 13.37 15.62 4.13
C GLY A 34 13.24 15.69 5.66
N ARG A 35 12.03 15.99 6.17
CA ARG A 35 11.74 15.98 7.62
C ARG A 35 11.93 14.59 8.23
N LEU A 36 11.45 13.54 7.54
CA LEU A 36 11.64 12.16 7.96
C LEU A 36 13.13 11.77 8.00
N THR A 37 13.89 12.13 6.97
CA THR A 37 15.35 11.89 6.91
C THR A 37 16.06 12.55 8.09
N LYS A 38 15.74 13.81 8.39
CA LYS A 38 16.29 14.52 9.55
C LYS A 38 15.92 13.83 10.86
N SER A 39 14.66 13.42 11.01
CA SER A 39 14.21 12.69 12.21
C SER A 39 14.97 11.38 12.41
N LEU A 40 15.22 10.63 11.34
CA LEU A 40 15.97 9.36 11.41
C LEU A 40 17.44 9.59 11.75
N HIS A 41 18.03 10.67 11.24
CA HIS A 41 19.40 11.05 11.58
C HIS A 41 19.55 11.46 13.06
N GLU A 42 18.66 12.30 13.58
CA GLU A 42 18.78 12.84 14.94
C GLU A 42 18.29 11.90 16.03
N LEU A 43 17.20 11.16 15.77
CA LEU A 43 16.51 10.34 16.79
C LEU A 43 16.77 8.84 16.61
N GLY A 44 17.42 8.46 15.51
CA GLY A 44 17.58 7.06 15.13
C GLY A 44 16.27 6.41 14.70
N ASN A 45 16.27 5.08 14.69
CA ASN A 45 15.17 4.26 14.20
C ASN A 45 14.17 3.91 15.31
N LEU A 46 13.25 4.82 15.61
CA LEU A 46 12.21 4.59 16.63
C LEU A 46 11.16 3.54 16.20
N GLN A 47 11.01 3.31 14.89
CA GLN A 47 10.06 2.34 14.36
C GLN A 47 10.71 1.64 13.16
N PRO A 48 11.18 0.39 13.29
CA PRO A 48 11.85 -0.32 12.22
C PRO A 48 10.94 -0.55 11.00
N ILE A 49 11.57 -0.89 9.87
CA ILE A 49 10.85 -1.31 8.66
C ILE A 49 10.19 -2.66 8.94
N THR A 50 8.91 -2.83 8.61
CA THR A 50 8.24 -4.13 8.68
C THR A 50 8.50 -4.89 7.39
N TRP A 51 9.13 -6.05 7.48
CA TRP A 51 9.53 -6.89 6.34
C TRP A 51 8.94 -8.29 6.48
N ASN A 52 8.30 -8.80 5.43
CA ASN A 52 7.77 -10.15 5.42
C ASN A 52 8.85 -11.12 4.95
N ALA A 53 9.30 -11.97 5.86
CA ALA A 53 10.31 -12.99 5.56
C ALA A 53 9.82 -14.04 4.56
N LYS A 54 8.49 -14.24 4.43
CA LYS A 54 7.90 -15.21 3.51
C LYS A 54 8.01 -14.78 2.05
N THR A 55 7.68 -13.53 1.75
CA THR A 55 7.63 -12.97 0.38
C THR A 55 8.88 -12.16 0.03
N ASN A 56 9.73 -11.90 1.03
CA ASN A 56 10.85 -10.97 1.01
C ASN A 56 10.47 -9.48 0.77
N ARG A 57 9.18 -9.11 0.88
CA ARG A 57 8.71 -7.73 0.63
C ARG A 57 8.65 -6.87 1.89
N ILE A 58 8.82 -5.57 1.73
CA ILE A 58 8.51 -4.58 2.76
C ILE A 58 6.99 -4.44 2.86
N VAL A 59 6.47 -4.67 4.05
CA VAL A 59 5.07 -4.47 4.41
C VAL A 59 4.83 -3.03 4.86
N GLY A 60 5.78 -2.41 5.56
CA GLY A 60 5.67 -1.02 6.00
C GLY A 60 7.02 -0.35 6.20
N GLY A 61 7.07 0.97 6.01
CA GLY A 61 8.30 1.76 6.14
C GLY A 61 9.02 2.05 4.81
N HIS A 62 8.34 2.00 3.67
CA HIS A 62 8.93 2.31 2.35
C HIS A 62 9.59 3.69 2.29
N GLN A 63 9.01 4.70 2.93
CA GLN A 63 9.62 6.04 2.95
C GLN A 63 10.88 6.09 3.82
N ARG A 64 10.92 5.31 4.90
CA ARG A 64 12.10 5.12 5.74
C ARG A 64 13.23 4.43 4.97
N LEU A 65 12.90 3.43 4.14
CA LEU A 65 13.87 2.83 3.22
C LEU A 65 14.50 3.88 2.30
N LYS A 66 13.68 4.75 1.67
CA LYS A 66 14.20 5.82 0.80
C LYS A 66 15.14 6.76 1.55
N CYS A 67 14.81 7.10 2.80
CA CYS A 67 15.70 7.93 3.64
C CYS A 67 17.03 7.22 3.90
N TYR A 68 17.01 5.93 4.27
CA TYR A 68 18.24 5.18 4.51
C TYR A 68 19.11 5.03 3.26
N VAL A 69 18.51 4.83 2.09
CA VAL A 69 19.22 4.84 0.80
C VAL A 69 19.88 6.20 0.58
N ALA A 70 19.16 7.30 0.81
CA ALA A 70 19.71 8.65 0.67
C ALA A 70 20.83 8.95 1.67
N MET A 71 20.80 8.32 2.86
CA MET A 71 21.82 8.44 3.89
C MET A 71 23.03 7.51 3.67
N GLY A 72 22.99 6.61 2.68
CA GLY A 72 24.07 5.64 2.44
C GLY A 72 24.17 4.54 3.50
N VAL A 73 23.09 4.25 4.22
CA VAL A 73 23.06 3.17 5.23
C VAL A 73 23.01 1.81 4.53
N GLU A 74 23.87 0.88 4.93
CA GLU A 74 23.94 -0.44 4.28
C GLU A 74 23.07 -1.50 4.99
N VAL A 75 22.97 -1.43 6.32
CA VAL A 75 22.30 -2.42 7.17
C VAL A 75 21.35 -1.70 8.11
N VAL A 76 20.13 -2.23 8.24
CA VAL A 76 19.07 -1.66 9.08
C VAL A 76 18.38 -2.75 9.90
N ASP A 77 17.88 -2.35 11.07
CA ASP A 77 16.98 -3.20 11.85
C ASP A 77 15.58 -3.22 11.20
N VAL A 78 15.05 -4.42 11.03
CA VAL A 78 13.71 -4.67 10.50
C VAL A 78 12.91 -5.52 11.48
N TRP A 79 11.61 -5.22 11.56
CA TRP A 79 10.65 -6.08 12.22
C TRP A 79 10.19 -7.15 11.24
N ALA A 80 10.69 -8.36 11.43
CA ALA A 80 10.39 -9.48 10.57
C ALA A 80 9.05 -10.11 10.94
N VAL A 81 8.20 -10.33 9.93
CA VAL A 81 6.91 -11.00 10.06
C VAL A 81 6.81 -12.19 9.09
N TRP A 82 5.83 -13.05 9.30
CA TRP A 82 5.52 -14.15 8.40
C TRP A 82 4.04 -14.15 8.07
N LEU A 83 3.70 -13.52 6.95
CA LEU A 83 2.33 -13.31 6.49
C LEU A 83 2.12 -13.98 5.13
N GLU A 84 0.91 -14.49 4.91
CA GLU A 84 0.44 -14.85 3.58
C GLU A 84 0.28 -13.60 2.71
N GLU A 85 0.24 -13.73 1.39
CA GLU A 85 0.25 -12.58 0.48
C GLU A 85 -0.94 -11.62 0.71
N ASN A 86 -2.15 -12.15 0.89
CA ASN A 86 -3.32 -11.33 1.19
C ASN A 86 -3.18 -10.66 2.58
N GLN A 87 -2.61 -11.35 3.58
CA GLN A 87 -2.37 -10.78 4.91
C GLN A 87 -1.29 -9.68 4.88
N GLU A 88 -0.28 -9.84 4.03
CA GLU A 88 0.76 -8.85 3.79
C GLU A 88 0.17 -7.57 3.17
N LYS A 89 -0.64 -7.71 2.11
CA LYS A 89 -1.32 -6.58 1.47
C LYS A 89 -2.23 -5.84 2.46
N ALA A 90 -3.03 -6.56 3.24
CA ALA A 90 -3.90 -5.97 4.26
C ALA A 90 -3.09 -5.24 5.35
N ALA A 91 -1.98 -5.84 5.81
CA ALA A 91 -1.08 -5.20 6.77
C ALA A 91 -0.38 -3.96 6.18
N ASN A 92 -0.04 -3.97 4.89
CA ASN A 92 0.50 -2.81 4.19
C ASN A 92 -0.50 -1.64 4.21
N ILE A 93 -1.78 -1.91 3.95
CA ILE A 93 -2.84 -0.91 4.05
C ILE A 93 -2.96 -0.38 5.49
N ALA A 94 -3.09 -1.27 6.48
CA ALA A 94 -3.28 -0.88 7.88
C ALA A 94 -2.14 0.01 8.42
N LEU A 95 -0.89 -0.35 8.13
CA LEU A 95 0.28 0.43 8.55
C LEU A 95 0.33 1.81 7.88
N ASN A 96 -0.15 1.90 6.64
CA ASN A 96 -0.20 3.17 5.92
C ASN A 96 -1.34 4.08 6.41
N LYS A 97 -2.53 3.53 6.71
CA LYS A 97 -3.69 4.29 7.21
C LYS A 97 -3.38 5.03 8.50
N LEU A 98 -2.66 4.39 9.42
CA LEU A 98 -2.28 4.97 10.70
C LEU A 98 -1.32 6.17 10.57
N SER A 99 -0.64 6.32 9.43
CA SER A 99 0.52 7.21 9.36
C SER A 99 0.62 8.09 8.11
N GLY A 100 -0.31 8.05 7.16
CA GLY A 100 -0.23 8.90 5.96
C GLY A 100 -1.43 8.93 5.03
N GLU A 101 -1.21 9.62 3.90
CA GLU A 101 -2.17 9.81 2.82
C GLU A 101 -2.01 8.72 1.73
N PHE A 102 -3.13 8.34 1.13
CA PHE A 102 -3.21 7.29 0.11
C PHE A 102 -3.45 7.86 -1.28
N GLU A 103 -2.96 7.16 -2.29
CA GLU A 103 -3.47 7.29 -3.65
C GLU A 103 -4.77 6.51 -3.78
N LEU A 104 -5.88 7.23 -3.83
CA LEU A 104 -7.22 6.64 -3.81
C LEU A 104 -7.43 5.56 -4.89
N PRO A 105 -7.01 5.76 -6.17
CA PRO A 105 -7.19 4.71 -7.18
C PRO A 105 -6.40 3.44 -6.85
N ALA A 106 -5.11 3.56 -6.51
CA ALA A 106 -4.27 2.40 -6.20
C ALA A 106 -4.67 1.71 -4.89
N LEU A 107 -5.20 2.46 -3.93
CA LEU A 107 -5.76 1.91 -2.70
C LEU A 107 -7.02 1.09 -3.00
N LYS A 108 -7.91 1.59 -3.85
CA LYS A 108 -9.11 0.86 -4.27
C LYS A 108 -8.76 -0.43 -4.98
N ASP A 109 -7.91 -0.36 -6.01
CA ASP A 109 -7.48 -1.56 -6.75
C ASP A 109 -6.95 -2.64 -5.78
N LEU A 110 -6.19 -2.22 -4.76
CA LEU A 110 -5.66 -3.14 -3.74
C LEU A 110 -6.73 -3.68 -2.78
N LEU A 111 -7.77 -2.90 -2.47
CA LEU A 111 -8.90 -3.34 -1.63
C LEU A 111 -9.81 -4.30 -2.40
N GLU A 112 -10.09 -4.05 -3.69
CA GLU A 112 -10.84 -4.96 -4.56
C GLU A 112 -10.11 -6.31 -4.72
N ASP A 113 -8.79 -6.26 -4.91
CA ASP A 113 -7.91 -7.43 -4.91
C ASP A 113 -8.04 -8.30 -3.63
N LEU A 114 -8.38 -7.67 -2.50
CA LEU A 114 -8.51 -8.33 -1.20
C LEU A 114 -9.93 -8.79 -0.88
N ASP A 115 -10.95 -8.23 -1.54
CA ASP A 115 -12.36 -8.55 -1.33
C ASP A 115 -12.77 -9.86 -2.04
N THR A 116 -12.07 -10.94 -1.68
CA THR A 116 -12.32 -12.30 -2.18
C THR A 116 -13.05 -13.17 -1.17
N GLY A 117 -13.29 -12.65 0.05
CA GLY A 117 -13.83 -13.40 1.19
C GLY A 117 -12.79 -14.26 1.92
N GLU A 118 -11.54 -14.29 1.47
CA GLU A 118 -10.45 -15.03 2.13
C GLU A 118 -9.89 -14.32 3.37
N ILE A 119 -10.07 -12.99 3.45
CA ILE A 119 -9.58 -12.13 4.52
C ILE A 119 -10.69 -11.21 4.98
N ASP A 120 -10.79 -11.05 6.30
CA ASP A 120 -11.63 -10.03 6.93
C ASP A 120 -11.03 -8.64 6.70
N LEU A 121 -11.75 -7.77 5.98
CA LEU A 121 -11.28 -6.43 5.63
C LEU A 121 -11.15 -5.50 6.84
N ASP A 122 -11.78 -5.82 7.98
CA ASP A 122 -11.65 -5.04 9.22
C ASP A 122 -10.17 -4.93 9.67
N ILE A 123 -9.33 -5.91 9.31
CA ILE A 123 -7.90 -5.90 9.65
C ILE A 123 -7.12 -4.79 8.92
N THR A 124 -7.67 -4.20 7.87
CA THR A 124 -7.08 -3.06 7.15
C THR A 124 -7.21 -1.75 7.93
N GLY A 125 -8.09 -1.73 8.95
CA GLY A 125 -8.37 -0.54 9.76
C GLY A 125 -9.34 0.45 9.11
N PHE A 126 -9.97 0.10 7.99
CA PHE A 126 -11.09 0.84 7.42
C PHE A 126 -12.42 0.31 7.96
N GLY A 127 -13.33 1.21 8.31
CA GLY A 127 -14.70 0.84 8.64
C GLY A 127 -15.54 0.53 7.40
N ALA A 128 -16.63 -0.22 7.57
CA ALA A 128 -17.54 -0.59 6.48
C ALA A 128 -18.08 0.63 5.69
N GLU A 129 -18.39 1.73 6.37
CA GLU A 129 -18.83 2.98 5.74
C GLU A 129 -17.71 3.62 4.90
N GLU A 130 -16.48 3.69 5.43
CA GLU A 130 -15.34 4.23 4.68
C GLU A 130 -15.02 3.38 3.44
N LEU A 131 -15.11 2.05 3.55
CA LEU A 131 -14.92 1.15 2.42
C LEU A 131 -15.99 1.37 1.34
N ALA A 132 -17.26 1.50 1.73
CA ALA A 132 -18.35 1.79 0.80
C ALA A 132 -18.12 3.10 0.05
N GLU A 133 -17.72 4.17 0.76
CA GLU A 133 -17.41 5.47 0.14
C GLU A 133 -16.20 5.38 -0.81
N LEU A 134 -15.14 4.67 -0.45
CA LEU A 134 -13.96 4.45 -1.30
C LEU A 134 -14.31 3.73 -2.61
N MET A 135 -15.20 2.74 -2.53
CA MET A 135 -15.67 1.99 -3.69
C MET A 135 -16.56 2.85 -4.60
N GLU A 136 -17.39 3.72 -4.02
CA GLU A 136 -18.31 4.62 -4.74
C GLU A 136 -17.60 5.81 -5.41
N GLN A 137 -16.60 6.42 -4.77
CA GLN A 137 -15.89 7.64 -5.24
C GLN A 137 -15.10 7.48 -6.55
N THR A 138 -14.90 6.26 -7.02
CA THR A 138 -14.10 5.93 -8.21
C THR A 138 -14.81 4.94 -9.11
N ALA A 139 -16.12 4.70 -8.89
CA ALA A 139 -16.94 4.33 -10.02
C ALA A 139 -16.72 5.43 -11.07
N PRO A 140 -16.35 5.13 -12.33
CA PRO A 140 -16.54 6.12 -13.37
C PRO A 140 -17.97 6.61 -13.20
N GLU A 141 -18.20 7.93 -13.25
CA GLU A 141 -19.56 8.41 -13.45
C GLU A 141 -20.16 7.49 -14.50
N GLU A 142 -21.23 6.76 -14.15
CA GLU A 142 -21.99 6.06 -15.17
C GLU A 142 -22.44 7.17 -16.11
N ASP A 143 -21.65 7.40 -17.16
CA ASP A 143 -22.02 8.13 -18.34
C ASP A 143 -23.09 7.21 -18.94
N GLY A 144 -24.30 7.30 -18.39
CA GLY A 144 -25.55 6.79 -18.91
C GLY A 144 -25.91 7.50 -20.22
N LYS A 145 -24.92 7.83 -21.05
CA LYS A 145 -25.10 8.04 -22.47
C LYS A 145 -25.32 6.66 -23.07
N LYS A 146 -26.59 6.28 -23.11
CA LYS A 146 -27.10 5.46 -24.20
C LYS A 146 -26.51 6.04 -25.49
N GLU A 147 -25.64 5.29 -26.16
CA GLU A 147 -25.29 5.57 -27.54
C GLU A 147 -26.57 5.46 -28.38
N GLU A 148 -27.29 6.57 -28.52
CA GLU A 148 -28.14 6.75 -29.68
C GLU A 148 -27.17 6.95 -30.85
N GLY A 149 -26.91 5.86 -31.59
CA GLY A 149 -26.12 5.91 -32.81
C GLY A 149 -26.58 7.07 -33.68
N GLU A 150 -25.63 7.93 -34.09
CA GLU A 150 -25.91 9.13 -34.86
C GLU A 150 -26.77 8.76 -36.08
N LYS A 151 -27.89 9.47 -36.25
CA LYS A 151 -28.74 9.30 -37.43
C LYS A 151 -28.43 10.38 -38.45
N CYS A 152 -28.30 10.00 -39.71
CA CYS A 152 -28.08 10.93 -40.81
C CYS A 152 -29.18 12.01 -40.86
N GLN A 153 -28.82 13.29 -40.78
CA GLN A 153 -29.78 14.41 -40.72
C GLN A 153 -30.62 14.59 -42.00
N ALA A 154 -30.21 13.99 -43.12
CA ALA A 154 -30.96 14.06 -44.38
C ALA A 154 -31.99 12.93 -44.53
N CYS A 155 -31.77 11.75 -43.92
CA CYS A 155 -32.60 10.56 -44.18
C CYS A 155 -32.99 9.74 -42.94
N GLY A 156 -32.49 10.09 -41.76
CA GLY A 156 -32.91 9.54 -40.46
C GLY A 156 -32.47 8.10 -40.16
N ARG A 157 -31.60 7.50 -40.98
CA ARG A 157 -31.04 6.15 -40.72
C ARG A 157 -29.84 6.23 -39.78
N PRO A 158 -29.62 5.22 -38.91
CA PRO A 158 -28.41 5.14 -38.09
C PRO A 158 -27.17 5.04 -38.99
N LEU A 159 -26.10 5.71 -38.61
CA LEU A 159 -24.76 5.59 -39.21
C LEU A 159 -24.12 4.25 -38.83
#